data_AF-A0A512C4V9-F1
#
_entry.id   AF-A0A512C4V9-F1
#
_cell.length_a   1.000
_cell.length_b   1.000
_cell.length_c   1.000
_cell.angle_alpha   90.00
_cell.angle_beta   90.00
_cell.angle_gamma   90.00
#
_symmetry.space_group_name_H-M   'P 1'
#
loop_
_entity.id
_entity.type
_entity.pdbx_description
1 polymer ?
#
loop_
_entity_poly.entity_id
_entity_poly.type
_entity_poly.pdbx_seq_one_letter_code
_entity_poly.pdbx_strand_id
1 'polypeptide(L)'
;MLLMPSRYYFNLTDGNEVIRDDDGIDVPDLRTALIHAFEAIEELRREDTSPMSEWHGWSLEVVDSSGNLIQRLPLDGAAPDKNSRH
;
A
#
# COMPACT_ATOMS: atom_id res chain seq x y z
N MET A 1 18.90 -17.16 14.79
CA MET A 1 17.78 -16.44 15.41
C MET A 1 16.77 -16.22 14.31
N LEU A 2 15.61 -16.91 14.33
CA LEU A 2 14.59 -16.74 13.29
C LEU A 2 13.93 -15.37 13.52
N LEU A 3 13.98 -14.48 12.52
CA LEU A 3 13.09 -13.33 12.47
C LEU A 3 11.67 -13.89 12.37
N MET A 4 10.84 -13.59 13.37
CA MET A 4 9.42 -13.93 13.32
C MET A 4 8.79 -12.97 12.32
N PRO A 5 8.22 -13.45 11.21
CA PRO A 5 7.59 -12.54 10.26
C PRO A 5 6.43 -11.82 10.94
N SER A 6 6.30 -10.55 10.61
CA SER A 6 5.15 -9.72 10.98
C SER A 6 4.16 -9.72 9.83
N ARG A 7 2.88 -9.88 10.15
CA ARG A 7 1.79 -9.80 9.18
C ARG A 7 1.46 -8.33 8.91
N TYR A 8 1.41 -7.97 7.64
CA TYR A 8 0.91 -6.67 7.18
C TYR A 8 -0.21 -6.87 6.17
N TYR A 9 -1.18 -5.97 6.18
CA TYR A 9 -2.35 -5.97 5.30
C TYR A 9 -2.32 -4.74 4.41
N PHE A 10 -2.78 -4.89 3.16
CA PHE A 10 -2.80 -3.82 2.16
C PHE A 10 -4.22 -3.43 1.79
N ASN A 11 -4.84 -2.57 2.59
CA ASN A 11 -6.22 -2.17 2.38
C ASN A 11 -6.29 -1.06 1.32
N LEU A 12 -7.26 -1.12 0.40
CA LEU A 12 -7.51 -0.04 -0.56
C LEU A 12 -8.66 0.85 -0.04
N THR A 13 -8.51 2.16 -0.13
CA THR A 13 -9.56 3.11 0.26
C THR A 13 -9.52 4.41 -0.52
N ASP A 14 -10.68 4.94 -0.90
CA ASP A 14 -10.86 6.29 -1.44
C ASP A 14 -11.35 7.30 -0.37
N GLY A 15 -11.49 6.85 0.89
CA GLY A 15 -12.05 7.62 2.00
C GLY A 15 -13.57 7.48 2.18
N ASN A 16 -14.28 6.93 1.19
CA ASN A 16 -15.71 6.61 1.30
C ASN A 16 -15.94 5.10 1.38
N GLU A 17 -15.17 4.33 0.62
CA GLU A 17 -15.12 2.88 0.58
C GLU A 17 -13.76 2.37 1.10
N VAL A 18 -13.79 1.17 1.68
CA VAL A 18 -12.60 0.44 2.14
C VAL A 18 -12.72 -1.00 1.69
N ILE A 19 -11.79 -1.41 0.82
CA ILE A 19 -11.57 -2.80 0.43
C ILE A 19 -10.47 -3.34 1.35
N ARG A 20 -10.84 -4.24 2.26
CA ARG A 20 -9.89 -4.84 3.20
C ARG A 20 -9.19 -6.04 2.58
N ASP A 21 -7.90 -6.13 2.84
CA ASP A 21 -7.07 -7.29 2.55
C ASP A 21 -7.04 -8.20 3.78
N ASP A 22 -7.62 -9.40 3.67
CA ASP A 22 -7.72 -10.38 4.76
C ASP A 22 -6.55 -11.38 4.75
N ASP A 23 -5.90 -11.56 3.60
CA ASP A 23 -4.77 -12.48 3.43
C ASP A 23 -3.49 -11.88 4.03
N GLY A 24 -3.19 -10.63 3.64
CA GLY A 24 -1.97 -9.94 4.03
C GLY A 24 -0.71 -10.71 3.63
N ILE A 25 0.45 -10.21 4.06
CA ILE A 25 1.73 -10.89 3.82
C ILE A 25 2.54 -11.03 5.10
N ASP A 26 3.24 -12.16 5.23
CA ASP A 26 4.20 -12.42 6.29
C ASP A 26 5.59 -11.96 5.84
N VAL A 27 6.10 -10.87 6.43
CA VAL A 27 7.41 -10.30 6.07
C VAL A 27 8.24 -9.98 7.30
N PRO A 28 9.58 -10.04 7.20
CA PRO A 28 10.45 -9.88 8.37
C PRO A 28 10.40 -8.47 8.97
N ASP A 29 10.08 -7.45 8.18
CA ASP A 29 10.06 -6.06 8.61
C ASP A 29 9.17 -5.18 7.71
N LEU A 30 8.87 -3.98 8.21
CA LEU A 30 8.07 -2.97 7.52
C LEU A 30 8.66 -2.56 6.16
N ARG A 31 9.99 -2.55 6.02
CA ARG A 31 10.62 -2.12 4.76
C ARG A 31 10.33 -3.13 3.66
N THR A 32 10.33 -4.42 3.96
CA THR A 32 9.88 -5.46 3.03
C THR A 32 8.38 -5.32 2.74
N ALA A 33 7.54 -5.04 3.73
CA ALA A 33 6.11 -4.78 3.50
C ALA A 33 5.88 -3.62 2.52
N LEU A 34 6.63 -2.52 2.69
CA LEU A 34 6.54 -1.36 1.80
C LEU A 34 7.00 -1.67 0.36
N ILE A 35 8.03 -2.51 0.18
CA ILE A 35 8.46 -2.95 -1.16
C ILE A 35 7.29 -3.66 -1.85
N HIS A 36 6.65 -4.62 -1.19
CA HIS A 36 5.49 -5.32 -1.74
C HIS A 36 4.30 -4.39 -1.99
N ALA A 37 4.06 -3.41 -1.12
CA ALA A 37 3.03 -2.39 -1.31
C ALA A 37 3.28 -1.57 -2.60
N PHE A 38 4.52 -1.13 -2.83
CA PHE A 38 4.89 -0.42 -4.06
C PHE A 38 4.78 -1.31 -5.30
N GLU A 39 5.21 -2.57 -5.22
CA GLU A 39 5.05 -3.54 -6.31
C GLU A 39 3.58 -3.75 -6.67
N ALA A 40 2.70 -3.88 -5.68
CA ALA A 40 1.26 -4.00 -5.88
C ALA A 40 0.64 -2.76 -6.55
N ILE A 41 1.03 -1.55 -6.12
CA ILE A 41 0.58 -0.29 -6.75
C ILE A 41 1.04 -0.24 -8.21
N GLU A 42 2.29 -0.59 -8.49
CA GLU A 42 2.83 -0.60 -9.85
C GLU A 42 2.19 -1.68 -10.72
N GLU A 43 1.84 -2.83 -10.15
CA GLU A 43 1.12 -3.90 -10.86
C GLU A 43 -0.31 -3.46 -11.19
N LEU A 44 -1.05 -2.90 -10.22
CA LEU A 44 -2.38 -2.32 -10.46
C LEU A 44 -2.34 -1.28 -11.59
N ARG A 45 -1.34 -0.40 -11.60
CA ARG A 45 -1.14 0.59 -12.67
C ARG A 45 -0.80 -0.02 -14.03
N ARG A 46 -0.22 -1.21 -14.08
CA ARG A 46 0.14 -1.91 -15.32
C ARG A 46 -0.99 -2.78 -15.85
N GLU A 47 -1.70 -3.48 -14.97
CA GLU A 47 -2.82 -4.36 -15.32
C GLU A 47 -4.05 -3.56 -15.74
N ASP A 48 -4.27 -2.39 -15.12
CA ASP A 48 -5.34 -1.49 -15.53
C ASP A 48 -5.03 -0.83 -16.88
N THR A 49 -5.69 -1.34 -17.92
CA THR A 49 -5.80 -0.67 -19.22
C THR A 49 -6.86 0.45 -19.18
N SER A 50 -7.63 0.53 -18.09
CA SER A 50 -8.58 1.60 -17.82
C SER A 50 -7.86 2.92 -17.54
N PRO A 51 -8.47 4.08 -17.87
CA PRO A 51 -7.87 5.37 -17.57
C PRO A 51 -7.61 5.46 -16.06
N MET A 52 -6.45 6.00 -15.67
CA MET A 52 -6.03 6.32 -14.29
C MET A 52 -7.15 6.88 -13.38
N SER A 53 -8.23 7.40 -13.96
CA SER A 53 -9.49 7.76 -13.29
C SER A 53 -10.11 6.69 -12.40
N GLU A 54 -9.98 5.39 -12.66
CA GLU A 54 -10.64 4.38 -11.80
C GLU A 54 -10.04 4.35 -10.39
N TRP A 55 -8.72 4.54 -10.30
CA TRP A 55 -7.98 4.60 -9.04
C TRP A 55 -7.75 6.03 -8.54
N HIS A 56 -8.36 7.02 -9.18
CA HIS A 56 -8.22 8.42 -8.79
C HIS A 56 -8.88 8.65 -7.42
N GLY A 57 -8.09 9.10 -6.45
CA GLY A 57 -8.52 9.26 -5.05
C GLY A 57 -8.34 8.00 -4.18
N TRP A 58 -8.08 6.84 -4.79
CA TRP A 58 -7.76 5.64 -4.03
C TRP A 58 -6.35 5.71 -3.43
N SER A 59 -6.19 5.06 -2.28
CA SER A 59 -4.93 4.89 -1.58
C SER A 59 -4.81 3.46 -1.06
N LEU A 60 -3.59 2.93 -1.08
CA LEU A 60 -3.23 1.68 -0.43
C LEU A 60 -2.69 1.98 0.97
N GLU A 61 -3.35 1.42 1.97
CA GLU A 61 -3.06 1.53 3.39
C GLU A 61 -2.37 0.25 3.88
N VAL A 62 -1.12 0.39 4.32
CA VAL A 62 -0.34 -0.66 4.97
C VAL A 62 -0.70 -0.66 6.45
N VAL A 63 -1.29 -1.76 6.91
CA VAL A 63 -1.78 -1.93 8.28
C VAL A 63 -1.04 -3.10 8.93
N ASP A 64 -0.61 -2.97 10.19
CA ASP A 64 0.02 -4.09 10.91
C ASP A 64 -1.01 -5.09 11.45
N SER A 65 -0.53 -6.22 11.98
CA SER A 65 -1.38 -7.28 12.56
C SER A 65 -2.30 -6.82 13.70
N SER A 66 -1.97 -5.72 14.37
CA SER A 66 -2.77 -5.11 15.43
C SER A 66 -3.84 -4.15 14.89
N GLY A 67 -3.87 -3.90 13.58
CA GLY A 67 -4.79 -2.98 12.94
C GLY A 67 -4.35 -1.51 12.92
N ASN A 68 -3.08 -1.18 13.23
CA ASN A 68 -2.62 0.19 13.14
C ASN A 68 -2.21 0.53 11.71
N LEU A 69 -2.68 1.68 11.23
CA LEU A 69 -2.22 2.25 9.97
C LEU A 69 -0.76 2.67 10.10
N ILE A 70 0.11 2.01 9.34
CA ILE A 70 1.54 2.29 9.31
C ILE A 70 1.89 3.28 8.21
N GLN A 71 1.34 3.08 7.01
CA GLN A 71 1.61 3.94 5.85
C GLN A 71 0.39 4.00 4.94
N ARG A 72 0.10 5.18 4.39
CA ARG A 72 -0.86 5.36 3.29
C ARG A 72 -0.12 5.81 2.04
N LEU A 73 -0.41 5.17 0.91
CA LEU A 73 0.22 5.42 -0.38
C LEU A 73 -0.87 5.70 -1.42
N PRO A 74 -0.93 6.91 -2.01
CA PRO A 74 -1.93 7.20 -3.05
C PRO A 74 -1.65 6.40 -4.33
N LEU A 75 -2.71 5.89 -4.96
CA LEU A 75 -2.61 5.20 -6.26
C LEU A 75 -2.54 6.20 -7.42
N ASP A 76 -3.19 7.35 -7.28
CA ASP A 76 -3.30 8.42 -8.27
C ASP A 76 -2.11 9.39 -8.33
N GLY A 77 -1.41 9.56 -7.21
CA GLY A 77 -0.43 10.63 -7.02
C GLY A 77 1.00 10.15 -7.07
N ALA A 78 1.83 10.87 -7.83
CA ALA A 78 3.25 10.64 -8.07
C ALA A 78 4.05 10.24 -6.83
N ALA A 79 5.10 9.43 -7.03
CA ALA A 79 6.12 9.13 -6.03
C ALA A 79 6.41 10.38 -5.18
N PRO A 80 6.49 10.25 -3.83
CA PRO A 80 6.63 11.40 -2.94
C PRO A 80 7.69 12.33 -3.50
N ASP A 81 7.33 13.59 -3.70
CA ASP A 81 8.25 14.56 -4.25
C ASP A 81 9.53 14.49 -3.42
N LYS A 82 10.64 14.13 -4.06
CA LYS A 82 11.93 13.98 -3.38
C LYS A 82 12.51 15.36 -2.98
N ASN A 83 11.72 16.44 -3.08
CA ASN A 83 12.14 17.82 -3.04
C ASN A 83 11.27 18.71 -2.13
N SER A 84 10.80 18.19 -1.01
CA SER A 84 10.37 19.02 0.12
C SER A 84 11.54 19.18 1.10
N ARG A 85 12.52 20.01 0.71
CA ARG A 85 13.45 20.66 1.65
C ARG A 85 13.36 22.17 1.42
N HIS A 86 12.74 22.83 2.39
CA HIS A 86 12.82 24.27 2.64
C HIS A 86 14.22 24.64 3.12
#